data_AF-A0A7Y2JWV5-F1
#
_entry.id   AF-A0A7Y2JWV5-F1
#
_cell.length_a   1.000
_cell.length_b   1.000
_cell.length_c   1.000
_cell.angle_alpha   90.00
_cell.angle_beta   90.00
_cell.angle_gamma   90.00
#
_symmetry.space_group_name_H-M   'P 1'
#
loop_
_entity.id
_entity.type
_entity.pdbx_description
1 polymer ?
#
loop_
_entity_poly.entity_id
_entity_poly.type
_entity_poly.pdbx_seq_one_letter_code
_entity_poly.pdbx_strand_id
1 'polypeptide(L)'
;MADDKQLNPDAFAALRERFGQQSRKAQAYYTVMHEVRGVLGSDDAASAWMDQPQAALGGQSAAQAVAAGREEEVLAHVRTLKSR
;
A
#
# COMPACT_ATOMS: atom_id res chain seq x y z
N MET A 1 -20.07 0.50 -36.08
CA MET A 1 -20.89 1.48 -35.35
C MET A 1 -20.32 1.53 -33.95
N ALA A 2 -19.55 2.57 -33.64
CA ALA A 2 -18.98 2.75 -32.32
C ALA A 2 -20.11 3.26 -31.43
N ASP A 3 -20.54 2.45 -30.47
CA ASP A 3 -21.43 2.90 -29.40
C ASP A 3 -20.63 3.88 -28.54
N ASP A 4 -20.62 5.15 -28.98
CA ASP A 4 -20.34 6.36 -28.22
C ASP A 4 -21.41 6.52 -27.13
N LYS A 5 -21.50 5.52 -26.25
CA LYS A 5 -22.32 5.53 -25.06
C LYS A 5 -21.64 6.48 -24.09
N GLN A 6 -21.82 7.76 -24.38
CA GLN A 6 -21.89 8.89 -23.46
C GLN A 6 -21.03 8.64 -22.22
N LEU A 7 -19.77 9.09 -22.28
CA LEU A 7 -18.84 9.06 -21.16
C LEU A 7 -19.53 9.62 -19.91
N ASN A 8 -20.11 8.72 -19.12
CA ASN A 8 -21.00 9.09 -18.05
C ASN A 8 -20.15 9.79 -16.98
N PRO A 9 -20.48 11.01 -16.54
CA PRO A 9 -19.71 11.69 -15.50
C PRO A 9 -19.48 10.83 -14.25
N ASP A 10 -20.44 9.95 -13.91
CA ASP A 10 -20.29 8.95 -12.85
C ASP A 10 -19.21 7.90 -13.13
N ALA A 11 -19.03 7.47 -14.38
CA ALA A 11 -17.98 6.53 -14.76
C ALA A 11 -16.59 7.18 -14.63
N PHE A 12 -16.48 8.48 -14.96
CA PHE A 12 -15.26 9.25 -14.73
C PHE A 12 -14.98 9.47 -13.23
N ALA A 13 -16.00 9.73 -12.43
CA ALA A 13 -15.87 9.87 -10.98
C ALA A 13 -15.39 8.56 -10.35
N ALA A 14 -16.01 7.43 -10.71
CA ALA A 14 -15.62 6.10 -10.24
C ALA A 14 -14.19 5.73 -10.68
N LEU A 15 -13.79 6.07 -11.90
CA LEU A 15 -12.42 5.84 -12.37
C LEU A 15 -11.42 6.70 -11.58
N ARG A 16 -11.72 7.99 -11.38
CA ARG A 16 -10.87 8.92 -10.63
C ARG A 16 -10.73 8.49 -9.17
N GLU A 17 -11.79 8.00 -8.56
CA GLU A 17 -11.77 7.47 -7.20
C GLU A 17 -10.92 6.19 -7.10
N ARG A 18 -11.08 5.26 -8.06
CA ARG A 18 -10.23 4.05 -8.15
C ARG A 18 -8.76 4.38 -8.38
N PHE A 19 -8.45 5.32 -9.27
CA PHE A 19 -7.08 5.81 -9.47
C PHE A 19 -6.54 6.48 -8.21
N GLY A 20 -7.35 7.28 -7.52
CA GLY A 20 -6.98 7.88 -6.25
C GLY A 20 -6.70 6.85 -5.16
N GLN A 21 -7.49 5.77 -5.09
CA GLN A 21 -7.23 4.65 -4.19
C GLN A 21 -5.96 3.87 -4.59
N GLN A 22 -5.76 3.57 -5.88
CA GLN A 22 -4.59 2.86 -6.36
C GLN A 22 -3.30 3.68 -6.16
N SER A 23 -3.35 4.99 -6.39
CA SER A 23 -2.24 5.92 -6.14
C SER A 23 -1.88 5.98 -4.65
N ARG A 24 -2.88 6.09 -3.76
CA ARG A 24 -2.66 6.06 -2.30
C ARG A 24 -2.03 4.74 -1.86
N LYS A 25 -2.50 3.60 -2.38
CA LYS A 25 -1.91 2.28 -2.09
C LYS A 25 -0.46 2.18 -2.56
N ALA A 26 -0.14 2.68 -3.76
CA ALA A 26 1.23 2.70 -4.26
C ALA A 26 2.14 3.60 -3.40
N GLN A 27 1.68 4.80 -3.06
CA GLN A 27 2.42 5.72 -2.19
C GLN A 27 2.67 5.11 -0.80
N ALA A 28 1.66 4.47 -0.22
CA ALA A 28 1.79 3.76 1.04
C ALA A 28 2.83 2.62 0.94
N TYR A 29 2.75 1.81 -0.12
CA TYR A 29 3.71 0.72 -0.36
C TYR A 29 5.16 1.25 -0.40
N TYR A 30 5.42 2.28 -1.21
CA TYR A 30 6.76 2.87 -1.29
C TYR A 30 7.20 3.55 0.01
N THR A 31 6.28 4.18 0.74
CA THR A 31 6.57 4.79 2.05
C THR A 31 6.99 3.73 3.05
N VAL A 32 6.23 2.64 3.13
CA VAL A 32 6.56 1.50 4.00
C VAL A 32 7.90 0.89 3.61
N MET A 33 8.13 0.63 2.32
CA MET A 33 9.40 0.10 1.82
C MET A 33 10.57 1.01 2.22
N HIS A 34 10.44 2.33 2.04
CA HIS A 34 11.48 3.30 2.38
C HIS A 34 11.74 3.36 3.89
N GLU A 35 10.70 3.36 4.72
CA GLU A 35 10.86 3.36 6.19
C GLU A 35 11.50 2.06 6.69
N VAL A 36 11.07 0.91 6.18
CA VAL A 36 11.63 -0.41 6.54
C VAL A 36 13.07 -0.52 6.07
N ARG A 37 13.40 0.00 4.87
CA ARG A 37 14.78 0.13 4.41
C ARG A 37 15.63 0.98 5.37
N GLY A 38 15.07 2.05 5.92
CA GLY A 38 15.73 2.85 6.94
C GLY A 38 16.00 2.10 8.24
N VAL A 39 15.16 1.13 8.60
CA VAL A 39 15.31 0.29 9.80
C VAL A 39 16.26 -0.89 9.57
N LEU A 40 16.11 -1.60 8.45
CA LEU A 40 16.87 -2.82 8.14
C LEU A 40 18.19 -2.56 7.40
N GLY A 41 18.37 -1.36 6.84
CA GLY A 41 19.59 -0.94 6.14
C GLY A 41 19.83 -1.59 4.78
N SER A 42 18.91 -2.43 4.30
CA SER A 42 19.02 -3.13 3.01
C SER A 42 17.66 -3.22 2.30
N ASP A 43 17.65 -2.95 1.00
CA ASP A 43 16.46 -3.08 0.14
C ASP A 43 15.96 -4.53 0.08
N ASP A 44 16.85 -5.51 0.06
CA ASP A 44 16.51 -6.94 0.03
C ASP A 44 15.77 -7.35 1.32
N ALA A 45 16.27 -6.88 2.47
CA ALA A 45 15.64 -7.11 3.77
C ALA A 45 14.28 -6.42 3.86
N ALA A 46 14.14 -5.21 3.30
CA ALA A 46 12.87 -4.50 3.25
C ALA A 46 11.85 -5.20 2.35
N SER A 47 12.28 -5.70 1.19
CA SER A 47 11.42 -6.50 0.30
C SER A 47 10.98 -7.79 0.97
N ALA A 48 11.89 -8.52 1.61
CA ALA A 48 11.54 -9.73 2.36
C ALA A 48 10.57 -9.43 3.51
N TRP A 49 10.78 -8.35 4.25
CA TRP A 49 9.89 -7.91 5.33
C TRP A 49 8.48 -7.56 4.82
N MET A 50 8.39 -6.98 3.63
CA MET A 50 7.11 -6.61 2.99
C MET A 50 6.26 -7.83 2.63
N ASP A 51 6.89 -8.92 2.22
CA ASP A 51 6.24 -10.17 1.82
C ASP A 51 6.08 -11.16 2.98
N GLN A 52 6.85 -11.01 4.06
CA GLN A 52 6.75 -11.88 5.23
C GLN A 52 5.48 -11.62 6.03
N PRO A 53 4.84 -12.69 6.56
CA PRO A 53 3.68 -12.56 7.44
C PRO A 53 4.10 -11.95 8.77
N GLN A 54 3.37 -10.91 9.20
CA GLN A 54 3.68 -10.21 10.44
C GLN A 54 2.61 -10.47 11.49
N ALA A 55 3.03 -10.92 12.66
CA ALA A 55 2.12 -11.17 13.78
C ALA A 55 1.35 -9.89 14.18
N ALA A 56 1.99 -8.72 14.09
CA ALA A 56 1.37 -7.43 14.35
C ALA A 56 0.24 -7.06 13.36
N LEU A 57 0.26 -7.64 12.16
CA LEU A 57 -0.76 -7.45 11.11
C LEU A 57 -1.75 -8.64 11.04
N GLY A 58 -1.86 -9.41 12.13
CA GLY A 58 -2.73 -10.60 12.19
C GLY A 58 -2.23 -11.76 11.34
N GLY A 59 -0.92 -11.86 11.09
CA GLY A 59 -0.30 -12.91 10.26
C GLY A 59 -0.33 -12.62 8.76
N GLN A 60 -0.76 -11.43 8.34
CA GLN A 60 -0.71 -10.98 6.96
C GLN A 60 0.60 -10.25 6.67
N SER A 61 1.00 -10.22 5.40
CA SER A 61 2.17 -9.43 5.00
C SER A 61 1.84 -7.95 4.90
N ALA A 62 2.85 -7.09 5.03
CA ALA A 62 2.68 -5.65 4.88
C ALA A 62 2.15 -5.30 3.48
N ALA A 63 2.62 -5.98 2.44
CA ALA A 63 2.10 -5.82 1.07
C ALA A 63 0.60 -6.17 0.98
N GLN A 64 0.16 -7.27 1.62
CA GLN A 64 -1.25 -7.65 1.66
C GLN A 64 -2.09 -6.67 2.46
N ALA A 65 -1.60 -6.17 3.59
CA ALA A 65 -2.30 -5.19 4.41
C ALA A 65 -2.47 -3.85 3.67
N VAL A 66 -1.44 -3.36 2.98
CA VAL A 66 -1.53 -2.18 2.11
C VAL A 66 -2.51 -2.42 0.95
N ALA A 67 -2.47 -3.59 0.31
CA ALA A 67 -3.43 -3.94 -0.74
C ALA A 67 -4.89 -3.96 -0.24
N ALA A 68 -5.09 -4.38 1.02
CA ALA A 68 -6.39 -4.39 1.70
C ALA A 68 -6.85 -3.01 2.19
N GLY A 69 -6.07 -1.94 2.01
CA GLY A 69 -6.42 -0.59 2.49
C GLY A 69 -6.14 -0.38 3.97
N ARG A 70 -5.25 -1.18 4.57
CA ARG A 70 -4.79 -1.06 5.97
C ARG A 70 -3.38 -0.46 6.03
N GLU A 71 -3.07 0.48 5.14
CA GLU A 71 -1.77 1.14 5.10
C GLU A 71 -1.40 1.83 6.41
N GLU A 72 -2.37 2.41 7.13
CA GLU A 72 -2.12 3.10 8.39
C GLU A 72 -1.64 2.15 9.49
N GLU A 73 -2.20 0.94 9.57
CA GLU A 73 -1.73 -0.09 10.51
C GLU A 73 -0.31 -0.52 10.20
N VAL A 74 0.02 -0.70 8.91
CA VAL A 74 1.38 -1.05 8.48
C VAL A 74 2.35 0.08 8.82
N LEU A 75 2.01 1.32 8.49
CA LEU A 75 2.85 2.49 8.80
C LEU A 75 3.04 2.68 10.31
N ALA A 76 1.99 2.47 11.11
CA ALA A 76 2.08 2.50 12.57
C ALA A 76 3.04 1.42 13.07
N HIS A 77 2.94 0.19 12.55
CA HIS A 77 3.84 -0.89 12.91
C HIS A 77 5.30 -0.57 12.54
N VAL A 78 5.56 -0.08 11.33
CA VAL A 78 6.92 0.33 10.93
C VAL A 78 7.48 1.42 11.83
N ARG A 79 6.66 2.40 12.22
CA ARG A 79 7.07 3.44 13.19
C ARG A 79 7.47 2.85 14.54
N THR A 80 6.79 1.80 15.01
CA THR A 80 7.19 1.09 16.24
C THR A 80 8.53 0.36 16.11
N LEU A 81 8.90 -0.09 14.90
CA LEU A 81 10.20 -0.71 14.64
C LEU A 81 11.34 0.32 14.61
N LYS A 82 11.07 1.55 14.15
CA LYS A 82 12.05 2.65 14.08
C LYS A 82 12.37 3.29 15.42
N SER A 83 11.42 3.29 16.35
CA SER A 83 11.59 3.86 17.70
C SER A 83 12.32 2.93 18.69
N ARG A 84 12.78 1.77 18.23
CA ARG A 84 13.48 0.78 19.06
C ARG A 84 14.97 0.77 18.73
#